data_AF-A0A2Z4LLM2-F1
#
_entry.id   AF-A0A2Z4LLM2-F1
#
_cell.length_a   1.000
_cell.length_b   1.000
_cell.length_c   1.000
_cell.angle_alpha   90.00
_cell.angle_beta   90.00
_cell.angle_gamma   90.00
#
_symmetry.space_group_name_H-M   'P 1'
#
loop_
_entity.id
_entity.type
_entity.pdbx_description
1 polymer ?
#
loop_
_entity_poly.entity_id
_entity_poly.type
_entity_poly.pdbx_seq_one_letter_code
_entity_poly.pdbx_strand_id
1 'polypeptide(L)'
;METKTMTDIAIEIIGSSKGKEFSDIFEGTKNVLLDQWIAESKSDISEEELLEVKRGILYKLLTIDGNFFRNEDGTWTTIRPDRE
;
A
#
# COMPACT_ATOMS: atom_id res chain seq x y z
N MET A 1 -15.90 1.08 14.80
CA MET A 1 -14.84 0.37 14.05
C MET A 1 -13.90 1.46 13.55
N GLU A 2 -12.63 1.42 13.95
CA GLU A 2 -11.66 2.40 13.45
C GLU A 2 -11.44 2.17 11.96
N THR A 3 -11.60 3.22 11.15
CA THR A 3 -11.36 3.16 9.71
C THR A 3 -9.87 3.08 9.48
N LYS A 4 -9.35 1.91 9.08
CA LYS A 4 -7.93 1.75 8.75
C LYS A 4 -7.61 2.46 7.45
N THR A 5 -6.49 3.19 7.43
CA THR A 5 -6.01 3.89 6.24
C THR A 5 -5.23 2.94 5.33
N MET A 6 -4.96 3.38 4.10
CA MET A 6 -4.07 2.68 3.16
C MET A 6 -2.66 2.50 3.76
N THR A 7 -2.19 3.45 4.57
CA THR A 7 -0.91 3.35 5.29
C THR A 7 -0.94 2.24 6.32
N ASP A 8 -1.97 2.21 7.18
CA ASP A 8 -2.10 1.21 8.24
C ASP A 8 -2.12 -0.20 7.65
N ILE A 9 -2.89 -0.38 6.57
CA ILE A 9 -3.02 -1.67 5.89
C ILE A 9 -1.72 -2.07 5.20
N ALA A 10 -1.02 -1.15 4.55
CA ALA A 10 0.28 -1.43 3.94
C ALA A 10 1.33 -1.84 4.99
N ILE A 11 1.35 -1.18 6.16
CA ILE A 11 2.20 -1.54 7.30
C ILE A 11 1.86 -2.95 7.79
N GLU A 12 0.58 -3.28 7.96
CA GLU A 12 0.13 -4.62 8.37
C GLU A 12 0.53 -5.69 7.37
N ILE A 13 0.43 -5.40 6.06
CA ILE A 13 0.78 -6.34 5.00
C ILE A 13 2.28 -6.59 4.95
N ILE A 14 3.11 -5.54 5.11
CA ILE A 14 4.57 -5.70 5.17
C ILE A 14 4.96 -6.41 6.48
N GLY A 15 4.29 -6.09 7.57
CA GLY A 15 4.49 -6.69 8.88
C GLY A 15 5.94 -6.55 9.34
N SER A 16 6.55 -7.65 9.79
CA SER A 16 7.96 -7.73 10.18
C SER A 16 8.85 -8.30 9.06
N SER A 17 8.40 -8.27 7.81
CA SER A 17 9.20 -8.77 6.69
C SER A 17 10.43 -7.90 6.45
N LYS A 18 11.57 -8.53 6.18
CA LYS A 18 12.79 -7.85 5.73
C LYS A 18 12.64 -7.21 4.35
N GLY A 19 11.68 -7.67 3.57
CA GLY A 19 11.38 -7.16 2.23
C GLY A 19 10.09 -7.75 1.71
N LYS A 20 9.27 -6.94 1.05
CA LYS A 20 8.05 -7.36 0.38
C LYS A 20 7.89 -6.66 -0.96
N GLU A 21 7.49 -7.41 -1.97
CA GLU A 21 7.29 -6.88 -3.31
C GLU A 21 6.11 -5.90 -3.34
N PHE A 22 6.24 -4.83 -4.14
CA PHE A 22 5.16 -3.86 -4.30
C PHE A 22 3.87 -4.50 -4.81
N SER A 23 3.96 -5.50 -5.69
CA SER A 23 2.81 -6.25 -6.19
C SER A 23 2.01 -6.89 -5.06
N ASP A 24 2.71 -7.50 -4.09
CA ASP A 24 2.09 -8.22 -2.98
C ASP A 24 1.48 -7.24 -1.98
N ILE A 25 2.12 -6.09 -1.77
CA ILE A 25 1.61 -5.01 -0.93
C ILE A 25 0.33 -4.45 -1.55
N PHE A 26 0.35 -4.16 -2.85
CA PHE A 26 -0.81 -3.66 -3.56
C PHE A 26 -1.97 -4.66 -3.56
N GLU A 27 -1.70 -5.93 -3.87
CA GLU A 27 -2.73 -6.97 -3.89
C GLU A 27 -3.36 -7.17 -2.52
N GLY A 28 -2.54 -7.23 -1.46
CA GLY A 28 -3.05 -7.29 -0.09
C GLY A 28 -3.89 -6.06 0.27
N THR A 29 -3.46 -4.86 -0.15
CA THR A 29 -4.15 -3.60 0.16
C THR A 29 -5.49 -3.53 -0.56
N LYS A 30 -5.50 -3.93 -1.84
CA LYS A 30 -6.70 -4.04 -2.67
C LYS A 30 -7.71 -4.99 -2.03
N ASN A 31 -7.28 -6.17 -1.58
CA ASN A 31 -8.18 -7.15 -0.96
C ASN A 31 -8.90 -6.65 0.30
N VAL A 32 -8.35 -5.63 0.97
CA VAL A 32 -8.97 -5.02 2.16
C VAL A 32 -9.82 -3.79 1.80
N LEU A 33 -9.37 -2.97 0.85
CA LEU A 33 -9.95 -1.64 0.61
C LEU A 33 -10.77 -1.52 -0.68
N LEU A 34 -10.83 -2.56 -1.53
CA LEU A 34 -11.52 -2.47 -2.82
C LEU A 34 -12.98 -2.03 -2.66
N ASP A 35 -13.74 -2.69 -1.78
CA ASP A 35 -15.15 -2.37 -1.54
C ASP A 35 -15.32 -0.92 -1.06
N GLN A 36 -14.42 -0.47 -0.18
CA GLN A 36 -14.42 0.91 0.31
C GLN A 36 -14.12 1.89 -0.81
N TRP A 37 -13.12 1.63 -1.65
CA TRP A 37 -12.78 2.51 -2.77
C TRP A 37 -13.88 2.58 -3.81
N ILE A 38 -14.56 1.47 -4.10
CA ILE A 38 -15.72 1.43 -4.99
C ILE A 38 -16.86 2.26 -4.40
N ALA A 39 -17.15 2.12 -3.11
CA ALA A 39 -18.21 2.89 -2.45
C ALA A 39 -17.91 4.40 -2.37
N GLU A 40 -16.63 4.77 -2.21
CA GLU A 40 -16.17 6.16 -2.19
C GLU A 40 -16.06 6.77 -3.60
N SER A 41 -15.84 5.94 -4.62
CA SER A 41 -15.79 6.36 -6.01
C SER A 41 -17.19 6.79 -6.48
N LYS A 42 -17.44 8.10 -6.44
CA LYS A 42 -18.66 8.70 -7.01
C LYS A 42 -18.58 8.88 -8.54
N SER A 43 -17.57 8.32 -9.17
CA SER A 43 -17.13 8.65 -10.53
C SER A 43 -17.49 7.54 -11.52
N ASP A 44 -17.82 7.92 -12.76
CA ASP A 44 -18.07 7.03 -13.92
C ASP A 44 -16.81 6.26 -14.41
N ILE A 45 -15.77 6.13 -13.57
CA ILE A 45 -14.56 5.40 -13.95
C ILE A 45 -14.76 3.91 -13.73
N SER A 46 -14.17 3.12 -14.62
CA SER A 46 -14.13 1.66 -14.47
C SER A 46 -13.33 1.23 -13.24
N GLU A 47 -13.57 0.02 -12.76
CA GLU A 47 -12.79 -0.57 -11.68
C GLU A 47 -11.29 -0.64 -12.04
N GLU A 48 -10.96 -0.92 -13.30
CA GLU A 48 -9.58 -0.98 -13.79
C GLU A 48 -8.87 0.38 -13.65
N GLU A 49 -9.54 1.47 -14.07
CA GLU A 49 -9.02 2.83 -13.92
C GLU A 49 -8.88 3.22 -12.44
N LEU A 50 -9.85 2.85 -11.60
CA LEU A 50 -9.78 3.06 -10.15
C LEU A 50 -8.54 2.35 -9.57
N LEU A 51 -8.30 1.10 -9.95
CA LEU A 51 -7.15 0.32 -9.49
C LEU A 51 -5.82 0.91 -9.96
N GLU A 52 -5.75 1.42 -11.19
CA GLU A 52 -4.55 2.12 -11.70
C GLU A 52 -4.23 3.36 -10.85
N VAL A 53 -5.24 4.19 -10.58
CA VAL A 53 -5.10 5.39 -9.73
C VAL A 53 -4.65 4.99 -8.32
N LYS A 54 -5.29 4.00 -7.70
CA LYS A 54 -4.96 3.55 -6.34
C LYS A 54 -3.57 2.92 -6.28
N ARG A 55 -3.12 2.25 -7.34
CA ARG A 55 -1.76 1.72 -7.45
C ARG A 55 -0.72 2.85 -7.45
N GLY A 56 -0.96 3.90 -8.23
CA GLY A 56 -0.11 5.09 -8.24
C GLY A 56 -0.06 5.80 -6.89
N ILE A 57 -1.21 5.94 -6.23
CA ILE A 57 -1.31 6.52 -4.88
C ILE A 57 -0.52 5.69 -3.86
N LEU A 58 -0.68 4.37 -3.87
CA LEU A 58 0.05 3.49 -2.95
C LEU A 58 1.56 3.60 -3.20
N TYR A 59 2.01 3.52 -4.46
CA TYR A 59 3.44 3.67 -4.76
C TYR A 59 4.01 5.01 -4.28
N LYS A 60 3.25 6.09 -4.48
CA LYS A 60 3.63 7.42 -3.96
C LYS A 60 3.67 7.42 -2.44
N LEU A 61 2.72 6.78 -1.76
CA LEU A 61 2.69 6.67 -0.30
C LEU A 61 3.95 5.97 0.22
N LEU A 62 4.32 4.81 -0.34
CA LEU A 62 5.52 4.08 0.07
C LEU A 62 6.80 4.90 -0.14
N THR A 63 6.84 5.78 -1.15
CA THR A 63 8.05 6.59 -1.43
C THR A 63 8.19 7.85 -0.57
N ILE A 64 7.10 8.39 -0.03
CA ILE A 64 7.13 9.65 0.74
C ILE A 64 6.93 9.47 2.24
N ASP A 65 6.26 8.41 2.67
CA ASP A 65 5.94 8.17 4.08
C ASP A 65 7.15 7.55 4.80
N GLY A 66 7.56 8.17 5.90
CA GLY A 66 8.76 7.80 6.64
C GLY A 66 8.71 6.45 7.37
N ASN A 67 7.59 5.74 7.31
CA ASN A 67 7.46 4.38 7.85
C ASN A 67 7.91 3.30 6.86
N PHE A 68 8.09 3.63 5.57
CA PHE A 68 8.50 2.66 4.55
C PHE A 68 9.92 2.93 4.06
N PHE A 69 10.66 1.84 3.84
CA PHE A 69 12.02 1.86 3.35
C PHE A 69 12.14 0.92 2.16
N ARG A 70 12.76 1.42 1.09
CA ARG A 70 13.02 0.62 -0.11
C ARG A 70 14.38 -0.03 -0.01
N ASN A 71 14.41 -1.34 -0.14
CA ASN A 71 15.63 -2.14 -0.15
C ASN A 71 16.35 -2.03 -1.50
N GLU A 72 17.63 -2.41 -1.54
CA GLU A 72 18.44 -2.41 -2.77
C GLU A 72 17.90 -3.36 -3.84
N ASP A 73 17.26 -4.46 -3.43
CA ASP A 73 16.62 -5.43 -4.32
C ASP A 73 15.27 -4.94 -4.90
N GLY A 74 14.81 -3.76 -4.49
CA GLY A 74 13.57 -3.14 -4.95
C GLY A 74 12.34 -3.48 -4.10
N THR A 75 12.47 -4.35 -3.10
CA THR A 75 11.41 -4.67 -2.13
C THR A 75 11.24 -3.57 -1.08
N TRP A 76 10.16 -3.64 -0.30
CA TRP A 76 9.82 -2.68 0.74
C TRP A 76 9.79 -3.30 2.14
N THR A 77 10.22 -2.55 3.14
CA THR A 77 10.13 -2.93 4.56
C THR A 77 9.64 -1.75 5.40
N THR A 78 9.18 -2.05 6.61
CA THR A 78 8.89 -1.07 7.68
C THR A 78 10.00 -1.04 8.73
N ILE A 79 11.03 -1.88 8.57
CA ILE A 79 12.19 -1.92 9.47
C ILE A 79 13.15 -0.80 9.07
N ARG A 80 13.45 0.08 10.02
CA ARG A 80 14.33 1.21 9.78
C ARG A 80 15.78 0.73 9.56
N PRO A 81 16.47 1.17 8.49
CA PRO A 81 17.82 0.69 8.15
C PRO A 81 18.90 1.02 9.20
N ASP A 82 18.68 2.02 10.04
CA ASP A 82 19.65 2.47 11.05
C ASP A 82 19.54 1.72 12.40
N ARG A 83 18.74 0.65 12.45
CA ARG A 83 18.54 -0.20 13.64
C ARG A 83 19.11 -1.62 13.50
N GLU A 84 20.00 -1.86 12.55
CA GLU A 84 20.79 -3.11 12.47
C GLU A 84 22.04 -3.08 13.36
#